data_AF-A0A5F2HV81-F1
#
_entry.id   AF-A0A5F2HV81-F1
#
_cell.length_a   1.000
_cell.length_b   1.000
_cell.length_c   1.000
_cell.angle_alpha   90.00
_cell.angle_beta   90.00
_cell.angle_gamma   90.00
#
_symmetry.space_group_name_H-M   'P 1'
#
loop_
_entity.id
_entity.type
_entity.pdbx_description
1 polymer ?
#
loop_
_entity_poly.entity_id
_entity_poly.type
_entity_poly.pdbx_seq_one_letter_code
_entity_poly.pdbx_strand_id
1 'polypeptide(L)'
;LPLVEGQTLASGRGGAGSGALVRGVRQEDIDKVKEVATNIKTGDLVGFMAGDGVLVGSRLAAQLGVTAGDDITLISPEGDVTPMGVNARVKSYKISGVFEIGMSE
;
A
#
# COMPACT_ATOMS: atom_id res chain seq x y z
N LEU A 1 3.07 16.39 9.20
CA LEU A 1 2.86 15.68 7.92
C LEU A 1 1.37 15.41 7.79
N PRO A 2 0.67 15.97 6.80
CA PRO A 2 -0.69 15.54 6.51
C PRO A 2 -0.66 14.08 6.06
N LEU A 3 -1.33 13.21 6.82
CA LEU A 3 -1.42 11.78 6.58
C LEU A 3 -2.89 11.38 6.67
N VAL A 4 -3.34 10.53 5.74
CA VAL A 4 -4.63 9.84 5.84
C VAL A 4 -4.36 8.38 6.15
N GLU A 5 -5.11 7.81 7.09
CA GLU A 5 -5.01 6.38 7.43
C GLU A 5 -6.35 5.69 7.19
N GLY A 6 -6.31 4.44 6.75
CA GLY A 6 -7.50 3.62 6.54
C GLY A 6 -7.19 2.14 6.59
N GLN A 7 -8.14 1.35 7.09
CA GLN A 7 -8.04 -0.10 7.10
C GLN A 7 -8.70 -0.68 5.85
N THR A 8 -8.03 -1.61 5.20
CA THR A 8 -8.50 -2.26 3.98
C THR A 8 -8.16 -3.74 4.00
N LEU A 9 -8.75 -4.51 3.09
CA LEU A 9 -8.24 -5.81 2.71
C LEU A 9 -7.33 -5.63 1.50
N ALA A 10 -6.16 -6.25 1.53
CA ALA A 10 -5.22 -6.29 0.42
C ALA A 10 -5.11 -7.72 -0.12
N SER A 11 -5.13 -7.89 -1.43
CA SER A 11 -4.91 -9.17 -2.09
C SER A 11 -3.82 -9.07 -3.15
N GLY A 12 -3.01 -10.12 -3.24
CA GLY A 12 -1.97 -10.31 -4.26
C GLY A 12 -2.35 -11.39 -5.28
N ARG A 13 -1.35 -11.88 -6.03
CA ARG A 13 -1.55 -12.91 -7.08
C ARG A 13 -2.23 -14.19 -6.57
N GLY A 14 -2.03 -14.55 -5.30
CA GLY A 14 -2.59 -15.76 -4.71
C GLY A 14 -4.07 -15.66 -4.30
N GLY A 15 -4.73 -14.51 -4.45
CA GLY A 15 -6.15 -14.31 -4.12
C GLY A 15 -6.50 -14.31 -2.63
N ALA A 16 -5.61 -14.77 -1.75
CA ALA A 16 -5.77 -14.67 -0.31
C ALA A 16 -5.67 -13.20 0.13
N GLY A 17 -6.76 -12.67 0.71
CA GLY A 17 -6.79 -11.33 1.28
C GLY A 17 -6.15 -11.28 2.67
N SER A 18 -5.38 -10.24 2.96
CA SER A 18 -4.87 -9.91 4.29
C SER A 18 -5.37 -8.54 4.71
N GLY A 19 -5.57 -8.33 6.01
CA GLY A 19 -5.80 -6.99 6.54
C GLY A 19 -4.59 -6.09 6.30
N ALA A 20 -4.82 -4.88 5.80
CA ALA A 20 -3.78 -3.91 5.50
C ALA A 20 -4.16 -2.52 6.05
N LEU A 21 -3.20 -1.86 6.69
CA LEU A 21 -3.29 -0.45 7.05
C LEU A 21 -2.68 0.36 5.91
N VAL A 22 -3.47 1.25 5.32
CA VAL A 22 -3.07 2.13 4.23
C VAL A 22 -2.80 3.51 4.78
N ARG A 23 -1.66 4.07 4.40
CA ARG A 23 -1.19 5.40 4.77
C ARG A 23 -1.02 6.26 3.52
N GLY A 24 -1.89 7.25 3.35
CA GLY A 24 -1.82 8.24 2.28
C GLY A 24 -0.94 9.42 2.67
N VAL A 25 0.25 9.50 2.08
CA VAL A 25 1.22 10.59 2.26
C VAL A 25 1.37 11.33 0.93
N ARG A 26 1.62 12.64 0.97
CA ARG A 26 1.96 13.39 -0.24
C ARG A 26 3.31 12.95 -0.78
N GLN A 27 3.48 13.02 -2.11
CA GLN A 27 4.73 12.68 -2.78
C GLN A 27 5.90 13.51 -2.25
N GLU A 28 5.69 14.83 -2.06
CA GLU A 28 6.67 15.77 -1.50
C GLU A 28 7.04 15.52 -0.03
N ASP A 29 6.27 14.69 0.67
CA ASP A 29 6.43 14.40 2.09
C ASP A 29 7.04 13.00 2.35
N ILE A 30 7.26 12.19 1.31
CA ILE A 30 7.75 10.80 1.49
C ILE A 30 9.15 10.76 2.10
N ASP A 31 10.01 11.71 1.76
CA ASP A 31 11.37 11.82 2.30
C ASP A 31 11.39 12.13 3.81
N LYS A 32 10.28 12.66 4.33
CA LYS A 32 10.11 12.91 5.77
C LYS A 32 9.71 11.65 6.52
N VAL A 33 9.25 10.60 5.83
CA VAL A 33 9.00 9.26 6.38
C VAL A 33 10.25 8.41 6.18
N LYS A 34 11.29 8.75 6.95
CA LYS A 34 12.65 8.19 6.78
C LYS A 34 12.65 6.68 6.84
N GLU A 35 11.84 6.10 7.73
CA GLU A 35 11.72 4.66 7.95
C GLU A 35 11.33 3.92 6.67
N VAL A 36 10.57 4.56 5.79
CA VAL A 36 10.21 4.02 4.47
C VAL A 36 11.26 4.40 3.43
N ALA A 37 11.57 5.70 3.32
CA ALA A 37 12.42 6.22 2.24
C ALA A 37 13.85 5.67 2.27
N THR A 38 14.40 5.38 3.46
CA THR A 38 15.78 4.88 3.60
C THR A 38 15.90 3.37 3.64
N ASN A 39 14.79 2.62 3.64
CA ASN A 39 14.82 1.16 3.81
C ASN A 39 14.00 0.41 2.75
N ILE A 40 14.13 0.85 1.50
CA ILE A 40 13.65 0.12 0.33
C ILE A 40 14.52 -1.13 0.11
N LYS A 41 13.89 -2.30 0.03
CA LYS A 41 14.55 -3.59 -0.21
C LYS A 41 14.53 -3.99 -1.68
N THR A 42 13.41 -3.72 -2.36
CA THR A 42 13.25 -3.97 -3.80
C THR A 42 12.46 -2.85 -4.44
N GLY A 43 12.75 -2.54 -5.72
CA GLY A 43 12.14 -1.43 -6.43
C GLY A 43 12.68 -0.06 -5.99
N ASP A 44 11.85 0.98 -6.12
CA ASP A 44 12.22 2.36 -5.81
C ASP A 44 11.01 3.23 -5.39
N LEU A 45 11.31 4.49 -5.05
CA LEU A 45 10.31 5.52 -4.74
C LEU A 45 9.76 6.22 -5.99
N VAL A 46 10.35 6.01 -7.17
CA VAL A 46 10.06 6.79 -8.39
C VAL A 46 8.60 6.64 -8.80
N GLY A 47 8.08 5.40 -8.81
CA GLY A 47 6.68 5.15 -9.13
C GLY A 47 5.70 5.80 -8.15
N PHE A 48 6.03 5.81 -6.85
CA PHE A 48 5.24 6.50 -5.84
C PHE A 48 5.28 8.02 -6.04
N MET A 49 6.45 8.60 -6.28
CA MET A 49 6.63 10.03 -6.52
C MET A 49 5.99 10.50 -7.83
N ALA A 50 5.83 9.63 -8.83
CA ALA A 50 5.07 9.92 -10.05
C ALA A 50 3.55 9.85 -9.82
N GLY A 51 3.08 9.26 -8.72
CA GLY A 51 1.65 9.05 -8.44
C GLY A 51 1.07 7.79 -9.09
N ASP A 52 1.93 6.97 -9.68
CA ASP A 52 1.55 5.78 -10.45
C ASP A 52 1.76 4.47 -9.68
N GLY A 53 2.23 4.54 -8.43
CA GLY A 53 2.55 3.35 -7.64
C GLY A 53 2.40 3.51 -6.13
N VAL A 54 2.47 2.37 -5.45
CA VAL A 54 2.41 2.27 -3.99
C VAL A 54 3.65 1.58 -3.44
N LEU A 55 3.96 1.90 -2.18
CA LEU A 55 5.01 1.24 -1.41
C LEU A 55 4.39 0.23 -0.46
N VAL A 56 4.95 -0.98 -0.40
CA VAL A 56 4.39 -2.09 0.41
C VAL A 56 5.43 -2.57 1.43
N GLY A 57 4.99 -2.82 2.66
CA GLY A 57 5.87 -3.37 3.69
C GLY A 57 6.27 -4.83 3.40
N SER A 58 7.51 -5.20 3.69
CA SER A 58 8.10 -6.51 3.34
C SER A 58 7.30 -7.69 3.88
N ARG A 59 6.78 -7.59 5.10
CA ARG A 59 5.93 -8.63 5.72
C ARG A 59 4.60 -8.82 4.98
N LEU A 60 3.94 -7.73 4.59
CA LEU A 60 2.68 -7.80 3.84
C LEU A 60 2.92 -8.35 2.43
N ALA A 61 3.98 -7.88 1.76
CA ALA A 61 4.39 -8.37 0.45
C ALA A 61 4.66 -9.88 0.48
N ALA A 62 5.41 -10.36 1.48
CA ALA A 62 5.68 -11.79 1.67
C ALA A 62 4.41 -12.61 1.93
N GLN A 63 3.49 -12.11 2.76
CA GLN A 63 2.22 -12.78 3.06
C GLN A 63 1.34 -12.91 1.81
N LEU A 64 1.34 -11.88 0.95
CA LEU A 64 0.54 -11.83 -0.28
C LEU A 64 1.24 -12.47 -1.48
N GLY A 65 2.52 -12.86 -1.35
CA GLY A 65 3.32 -13.44 -2.43
C GLY A 65 3.57 -12.47 -3.59
N VAL A 66 3.75 -11.19 -3.30
CA VAL A 66 3.99 -10.12 -4.30
C VAL A 66 5.33 -9.44 -4.08
N THR A 67 5.88 -8.83 -5.14
CA THR A 67 7.11 -8.02 -5.10
C THR A 67 6.98 -6.71 -5.88
N ALA A 68 8.00 -5.87 -5.86
CA ALA A 68 8.05 -4.65 -6.67
C ALA A 68 7.89 -4.98 -8.16
N GLY A 69 7.03 -4.22 -8.84
CA GLY A 69 6.62 -4.45 -10.22
C GLY A 69 5.30 -5.22 -10.37
N ASP A 70 4.85 -5.92 -9.34
CA ASP A 70 3.54 -6.59 -9.32
C ASP A 70 2.40 -5.62 -9.00
N ASP A 71 1.17 -6.11 -9.13
CA ASP A 71 -0.03 -5.39 -8.70
C ASP A 71 -0.51 -5.90 -7.33
N ILE A 72 -1.04 -4.96 -6.53
CA ILE A 72 -1.77 -5.23 -5.29
C ILE A 72 -3.17 -4.64 -5.41
N THR A 73 -4.18 -5.41 -5.01
CA THR A 73 -5.57 -4.94 -5.02
C THR A 73 -6.00 -4.58 -3.60
N LEU A 74 -6.48 -3.35 -3.41
CA LEU A 74 -7.03 -2.87 -2.16
C LEU A 74 -8.55 -2.85 -2.24
N ILE A 75 -9.18 -3.38 -1.20
CA ILE A 75 -10.62 -3.48 -1.03
C ILE A 75 -10.97 -2.74 0.27
N SER A 76 -11.61 -1.59 0.15
CA SER A 76 -12.12 -0.82 1.29
C SER A 76 -13.62 -1.07 1.46
N PRO A 77 -14.09 -1.48 2.65
CA PRO A 77 -15.51 -1.65 2.92
C PRO A 77 -16.26 -0.32 3.00
N GLU A 78 -15.57 0.80 3.22
CA GLU A 78 -16.12 2.15 3.32
C GLU A 78 -16.32 2.78 1.93
N GLY A 79 -17.15 2.14 1.11
CA GLY A 79 -17.48 2.66 -0.21
C GLY A 79 -18.82 3.39 -0.26
N ASP A 80 -19.37 3.51 -1.46
CA ASP A 80 -20.54 4.36 -1.67
C ASP A 80 -21.80 3.71 -1.09
N VAL A 81 -22.55 4.49 -0.31
CA VAL A 81 -23.83 4.06 0.26
C VAL A 81 -24.88 4.11 -0.83
N THR A 82 -25.43 2.95 -1.18
CA THR A 82 -26.53 2.82 -2.15
C THR A 82 -27.78 2.28 -1.45
N PRO A 83 -28.98 2.39 -2.06
CA PRO A 83 -30.19 1.79 -1.50
C PRO A 83 -30.09 0.26 -1.29
N MET A 84 -29.17 -0.42 -1.98
CA MET A 84 -28.95 -1.86 -1.90
C MET A 84 -27.84 -2.27 -0.92
N GLY A 85 -27.24 -1.30 -0.21
CA GLY A 85 -26.13 -1.52 0.71
C GLY A 85 -24.88 -0.74 0.33
N VAL A 86 -23.76 -1.05 1.00
CA VAL A 86 -22.47 -0.40 0.76
C VAL A 86 -21.73 -1.13 -0.36
N ASN A 87 -21.41 -0.42 -1.43
CA ASN A 87 -20.56 -0.94 -2.49
C ASN A 87 -19.10 -0.74 -2.11
N ALA A 88 -18.36 -1.81 -1.83
CA ALA A 88 -16.94 -1.73 -1.50
C ALA A 88 -16.12 -1.09 -2.63
N ARG A 89 -15.14 -0.27 -2.27
CA ARG A 89 -14.19 0.32 -3.22
C ARG A 89 -13.06 -0.65 -3.48
N VAL A 90 -12.93 -1.10 -4.72
CA VAL A 90 -11.88 -2.02 -5.16
C VAL A 90 -10.99 -1.30 -6.17
N LYS A 91 -9.68 -1.25 -5.91
CA LYS A 91 -8.73 -0.66 -6.84
C LYS A 91 -7.38 -1.36 -6.78
N SER A 92 -6.83 -1.65 -7.95
CA SER A 92 -5.50 -2.22 -8.10
C SER A 92 -4.46 -1.13 -8.30
N TYR A 93 -3.28 -1.33 -7.71
CA TYR A 93 -2.16 -0.41 -7.76
C TYR A 93 -0.88 -1.19 -8.08
N LYS A 94 0.02 -0.55 -8.82
CA LYS A 94 1.34 -1.10 -9.09
C LYS A 94 2.26 -0.89 -7.89
N ILE A 95 2.97 -1.92 -7.47
CA ILE A 95 3.96 -1.83 -6.40
C ILE A 95 5.23 -1.22 -6.98
N SER A 96 5.57 0.01 -6.60
CA SER A 96 6.82 0.64 -7.05
C SER A 96 8.02 0.17 -6.23
N GLY A 97 7.80 -0.12 -4.95
CA GLY A 97 8.85 -0.57 -4.05
C GLY A 97 8.32 -1.34 -2.85
N VAL A 98 9.16 -2.23 -2.32
CA VAL A 98 8.93 -2.92 -1.06
C VAL A 98 9.91 -2.37 -0.05
N PHE A 99 9.39 -1.89 1.08
CA PHE A 99 10.19 -1.35 2.17
C PHE A 99 10.12 -2.26 3.38
N GLU A 100 11.13 -2.17 4.24
CA GLU A 100 11.11 -2.81 5.54
C GLU A 100 11.14 -1.74 6.62
N ILE A 101 10.28 -1.87 7.61
CA ILE A 101 10.43 -1.13 8.85
C ILE A 101 10.67 -2.18 9.93
N GLY A 102 11.90 -2.21 10.43
CA GLY A 102 12.20 -2.99 11.63
C GLY A 102 11.45 -2.39 12.82
N MET A 103 11.33 -3.14 13.91
CA MET A 103 11.11 -2.50 15.20
C MET A 103 12.34 -1.63 15.44
N SER A 104 12.20 -0.31 15.30
CA SER A 104 13.14 0.60 15.93
C SER A 104 13.12 0.27 17.42
N GLU A 105 14.31 0.08 17.99
CA GLU A 105 14.50 0.10 19.44
C GLU A 105 13.85 1.34 20.08
#